data_AF-A0A8X7XKL1-F1
#
_entry.id   AF-A0A8X7XKL1-F1
#
_cell.length_a   1.000
_cell.length_b   1.000
_cell.length_c   1.000
_cell.angle_alpha   90.00
_cell.angle_beta   90.00
_cell.angle_gamma   90.00
#
_symmetry.space_group_name_H-M   'P 1'
#
loop_
_entity.id
_entity.type
_entity.pdbx_description
1 polymer ?
#
loop_
_entity_poly.entity_id
_entity_poly.type
_entity_poly.pdbx_seq_one_letter_code
_entity_poly.pdbx_strand_id
1 'polypeptide(L)'
;MMESTVNNADKYLGQLCVSLASYTRKTAKLRDKGDSVVKQLIDFANTENPELRTGLKNFAEDLAKIQDYMHAKVERLETRVVRPLKTYGDIIKHKKAESNVLKATVDSNRTTRQLEETINDFQKQKLSDIKKFVSEFITIEMLFHAKVLEIYSTAFQNWENLDIEKDLQVSELLE
;
A
#
# COMPACT_ATOMS: atom_id res chain seq x y z
N MET A 1 -2.40 -10.80 -33.29
CA MET A 1 -2.42 -9.50 -32.56
C MET A 1 -3.34 -9.52 -31.34
N MET A 2 -4.58 -10.02 -31.44
CA MET A 2 -5.50 -10.19 -30.30
C MET A 2 -4.92 -11.06 -29.19
N GLU A 3 -4.47 -12.26 -29.57
CA GLU A 3 -4.02 -13.29 -28.64
C GLU A 3 -2.74 -12.86 -27.90
N SER A 4 -1.81 -12.21 -28.59
CA SER A 4 -0.61 -11.63 -27.95
C SER A 4 -0.97 -10.49 -26.99
N THR A 5 -1.94 -9.63 -27.33
CA THR A 5 -2.36 -8.51 -26.45
C THR A 5 -3.00 -9.03 -25.16
N VAL A 6 -3.92 -10.00 -25.29
CA VAL A 6 -4.65 -10.57 -24.16
C VAL A 6 -3.72 -11.45 -23.32
N ASN A 7 -2.85 -12.26 -23.92
CA ASN A 7 -1.86 -13.08 -23.20
C ASN A 7 -0.81 -12.23 -22.47
N ASN A 8 -0.37 -11.12 -23.07
CA ASN A 8 0.52 -10.17 -22.38
C ASN A 8 -0.19 -9.54 -21.18
N ALA A 9 -1.44 -9.09 -21.35
CA ALA A 9 -2.22 -8.55 -20.24
C ALA A 9 -2.38 -9.58 -19.11
N ASP A 10 -2.68 -10.83 -19.45
CA ASP A 10 -2.83 -11.93 -18.49
C ASP A 10 -1.56 -12.14 -17.66
N LYS A 11 -0.42 -12.26 -18.36
CA LYS A 11 0.88 -12.46 -17.72
C LYS A 11 1.27 -11.30 -16.81
N TYR A 12 1.28 -10.07 -17.34
CA TYR A 12 1.84 -8.94 -16.63
C TYR A 12 0.91 -8.41 -15.53
N LEU A 13 -0.40 -8.37 -15.76
CA LEU A 13 -1.35 -7.97 -14.71
C LEU A 13 -1.44 -9.03 -13.61
N GLY A 14 -1.33 -10.32 -13.95
CA GLY A 14 -1.22 -11.39 -12.97
C GLY A 14 0.02 -11.26 -12.10
N GLN A 15 1.20 -11.06 -12.70
CA GLN A 15 2.45 -10.82 -11.98
C GLN A 15 2.39 -9.57 -11.09
N LEU A 16 1.82 -8.48 -11.62
CA LEU A 16 1.65 -7.24 -10.86
C LEU A 16 0.71 -7.43 -9.66
N CYS A 17 -0.42 -8.13 -9.85
CA CYS A 17 -1.35 -8.45 -8.77
C CYS A 17 -0.68 -9.24 -7.65
N VAL A 18 0.10 -10.28 -7.99
CA VAL A 18 0.84 -11.09 -7.00
C VAL A 18 1.86 -10.24 -6.24
N SER A 19 2.58 -9.38 -6.97
CA SER A 19 3.62 -8.53 -6.40
C SER A 19 3.04 -7.48 -5.44
N LEU A 20 1.95 -6.81 -5.84
CA LEU A 20 1.27 -5.82 -5.01
C LEU A 20 0.56 -6.45 -3.81
N ALA A 21 -0.05 -7.63 -3.96
CA ALA A 21 -0.60 -8.36 -2.82
C ALA A 21 0.50 -8.74 -1.81
N SER A 22 1.68 -9.14 -2.29
CA SER A 22 2.84 -9.41 -1.45
C SER A 22 3.35 -8.15 -0.75
N TYR A 23 3.46 -7.05 -1.48
CA TYR A 23 3.81 -5.73 -0.94
C TYR A 23 2.86 -5.33 0.20
N THR A 24 1.54 -5.32 -0.05
CA THR A 24 0.52 -4.96 0.95
C THR A 24 0.61 -5.82 2.21
N ARG A 25 0.79 -7.14 2.07
CA ARG A 25 0.98 -8.05 3.23
C ARG A 25 2.27 -7.77 4.01
N LYS A 26 3.37 -7.47 3.31
CA LYS A 26 4.64 -7.12 3.98
C LYS A 26 4.54 -5.77 4.70
N THR A 27 3.82 -4.80 4.13
CA THR A 27 3.51 -3.53 4.80
C THR A 27 2.69 -3.78 6.07
N ALA A 28 1.66 -4.63 6.04
CA ALA A 28 0.92 -5.00 7.26
C ALA A 28 1.82 -5.63 8.34
N LYS A 29 2.74 -6.52 7.96
CA LYS A 29 3.70 -7.12 8.90
C LYS A 29 4.68 -6.10 9.48
N LEU A 30 5.09 -5.11 8.69
CA LEU A 30 5.97 -4.04 9.16
C LEU A 30 5.24 -3.17 10.19
N ARG A 31 3.94 -2.88 9.98
CA ARG A 31 3.10 -2.23 10.98
C ARG A 31 3.07 -3.00 12.30
N ASP A 32 2.83 -4.32 12.26
CA ASP A 32 2.78 -5.15 13.48
C ASP A 32 4.11 -5.09 14.28
N LYS A 33 5.23 -4.92 13.57
CA LYS A 33 6.54 -4.70 14.19
C LYS A 33 6.67 -3.29 14.75
N GLY A 34 6.11 -2.28 14.10
CA GLY A 34 5.95 -0.94 14.64
C GLY A 34 5.19 -0.96 15.97
N ASP A 35 4.05 -1.66 16.05
CA ASP A 35 3.27 -1.79 17.30
C ASP A 35 4.08 -2.48 18.42
N SER A 36 4.91 -3.46 18.04
CA SER A 36 5.82 -4.10 18.99
C SER A 36 6.86 -3.13 19.56
N VAL A 37 7.41 -2.23 18.73
CA VAL A 37 8.36 -1.20 19.14
C VAL A 37 7.68 -0.18 20.05
N VAL A 38 6.47 0.27 19.71
CA VAL A 38 5.67 1.17 20.57
C VAL A 38 5.52 0.60 21.98
N LYS A 39 5.16 -0.69 22.08
CA LYS A 39 5.03 -1.36 23.38
C LYS A 39 6.35 -1.36 24.17
N GLN A 40 7.46 -1.70 23.52
CA GLN A 40 8.79 -1.71 24.17
C GLN A 40 9.21 -0.32 24.65
N LEU A 41 8.93 0.73 23.88
CA LEU A 41 9.21 2.11 24.27
C LEU A 41 8.42 2.51 25.53
N ILE A 42 7.15 2.12 25.61
CA ILE A 42 6.31 2.40 26.78
C ILE A 42 6.82 1.62 28.00
N ASP A 43 7.17 0.34 27.82
CA ASP A 43 7.71 -0.50 28.90
C ASP A 43 9.02 0.09 29.44
N PHE A 44 9.93 0.50 28.55
CA PHE A 44 11.18 1.16 28.92
C PHE A 44 10.95 2.53 29.58
N ALA A 45 10.06 3.36 29.05
CA ALA A 45 9.76 4.66 29.64
C ALA A 45 9.37 4.57 31.13
N ASN A 46 8.67 3.49 31.51
CA ASN A 46 8.24 3.29 32.89
C ASN A 46 9.40 2.97 33.86
N THR A 47 10.60 2.67 33.37
CA THR A 47 11.82 2.45 34.19
C THR A 47 12.69 3.69 34.33
N GLU A 48 12.46 4.71 33.50
CA GLU A 48 13.35 5.88 33.41
C GLU A 48 12.90 7.07 34.25
N ASN A 49 13.80 8.04 34.41
CA ASN A 49 13.55 9.32 35.08
C ASN A 49 12.49 10.18 34.32
N PRO A 50 11.89 11.19 34.99
CA PRO A 50 10.70 11.88 34.47
C PRO A 50 10.84 12.48 33.07
N GLU A 51 11.97 13.09 32.70
CA GLU A 51 12.12 13.73 31.38
C GLU A 51 12.28 12.67 30.28
N LEU A 52 13.18 11.70 30.45
CA LEU A 52 13.34 10.60 29.50
C LEU A 52 12.07 9.75 29.37
N ARG A 53 11.38 9.47 30.49
CA ARG A 53 10.07 8.80 30.49
C ARG A 53 9.05 9.55 29.63
N THR A 54 8.99 10.86 29.78
CA THR A 54 8.06 11.71 29.03
C THR A 54 8.42 11.71 27.54
N GLY A 55 9.70 11.88 27.20
CA GLY A 55 10.20 11.81 25.83
C GLY A 55 9.87 10.48 25.15
N LEU A 56 10.17 9.36 25.80
CA LEU A 56 9.88 8.02 25.28
C LEU A 56 8.38 7.78 25.09
N LYS A 57 7.53 8.21 26.03
CA LYS A 57 6.06 8.08 25.88
C LYS A 57 5.53 8.92 24.73
N ASN A 58 5.96 10.17 24.61
CA ASN A 58 5.56 11.05 23.51
C ASN A 58 5.96 10.45 22.16
N PHE A 59 7.20 9.95 22.03
CA PHE A 59 7.65 9.29 20.81
C PHE A 59 6.87 8.00 20.51
N ALA A 60 6.56 7.19 21.53
CA ALA A 60 5.74 5.99 21.37
C ALA A 60 4.32 6.32 20.87
N GLU A 61 3.70 7.39 21.37
CA GLU A 61 2.40 7.86 20.90
C GLU A 61 2.44 8.32 19.45
N ASP A 62 3.47 9.07 19.05
CA ASP A 62 3.65 9.48 17.66
C ASP A 62 3.92 8.30 16.72
N LEU A 63 4.71 7.32 17.16
CA LEU A 63 4.95 6.09 16.40
C LEU A 63 3.68 5.23 16.29
N ALA A 64 2.82 5.20 17.32
CA ALA A 64 1.52 4.54 17.28
C ALA A 64 0.59 5.18 16.24
N LYS A 65 0.51 6.52 16.20
CA LYS A 65 -0.24 7.24 15.15
C LYS A 65 0.24 6.85 13.75
N ILE A 66 1.56 6.72 13.56
CA ILE A 66 2.13 6.25 12.28
C ILE A 66 1.63 4.84 11.93
N GLN A 67 1.52 3.93 12.90
CA GLN A 67 1.00 2.58 12.66
C GLN A 67 -0.49 2.60 12.27
N ASP A 68 -1.30 3.50 12.85
CA ASP A 68 -2.69 3.70 12.45
C ASP A 68 -2.81 4.18 10.99
N TYR A 69 -1.98 5.16 10.59
CA TYR A 69 -1.92 5.60 9.19
C TYR A 69 -1.42 4.49 8.27
N MET A 70 -0.50 3.65 8.73
CA MET A 70 -0.02 2.49 7.99
C MET A 70 -1.11 1.43 7.81
N HIS A 71 -1.95 1.22 8.83
CA HIS A 71 -3.12 0.35 8.74
C HIS A 71 -4.10 0.86 7.68
N ALA A 72 -4.46 2.16 7.71
CA ALA A 72 -5.33 2.76 6.71
C ALA A 72 -4.73 2.66 5.29
N LYS A 73 -3.42 2.84 5.14
CA LYS A 73 -2.71 2.61 3.87
C LYS A 73 -2.87 1.17 3.38
N VAL A 74 -2.67 0.18 4.25
CA VAL A 74 -2.80 -1.25 3.91
C VAL A 74 -4.22 -1.58 3.42
N GLU A 75 -5.25 -1.11 4.13
CA GLU A 75 -6.64 -1.32 3.72
C GLU A 75 -6.96 -0.68 2.37
N ARG A 76 -6.46 0.54 2.14
CA ARG A 76 -6.65 1.25 0.86
C ARG A 76 -5.92 0.54 -0.28
N LEU A 77 -4.68 0.08 -0.08
CA LEU A 77 -3.95 -0.68 -1.09
C LEU A 77 -4.69 -1.98 -1.44
N GLU A 78 -5.21 -2.70 -0.45
CA GLU A 78 -5.96 -3.93 -0.68
C GLU A 78 -7.25 -3.66 -1.47
N THR A 79 -8.02 -2.65 -1.07
CA THR A 79 -9.35 -2.37 -1.64
C THR A 79 -9.31 -1.63 -2.97
N ARG A 80 -8.37 -0.69 -3.16
CA ARG A 80 -8.30 0.18 -4.35
C ARG A 80 -7.34 -0.31 -5.42
N VAL A 81 -6.39 -1.17 -5.06
CA VAL A 81 -5.33 -1.63 -5.99
C VAL A 81 -5.37 -3.14 -6.17
N VAL A 82 -5.20 -3.92 -5.10
CA VAL A 82 -5.05 -5.38 -5.19
C VAL A 82 -6.35 -6.05 -5.63
N ARG A 83 -7.47 -5.75 -4.98
CA ARG A 83 -8.76 -6.36 -5.30
C ARG A 83 -9.19 -6.10 -6.76
N PRO A 84 -9.12 -4.87 -7.30
CA PRO A 84 -9.41 -4.64 -8.71
C PRO A 84 -8.47 -5.39 -9.67
N LEU A 85 -7.16 -5.42 -9.40
CA LEU A 85 -6.21 -6.21 -10.22
C LEU A 85 -6.52 -7.71 -10.17
N LYS A 86 -7.03 -8.22 -9.05
CA LYS A 86 -7.44 -9.62 -8.94
C LYS A 86 -8.63 -9.94 -9.85
N THR A 87 -9.60 -9.01 -9.98
CA THR A 87 -10.75 -9.19 -10.88
C THR A 87 -10.38 -9.19 -12.37
N TYR A 88 -9.22 -8.64 -12.72
CA TYR A 88 -8.74 -8.62 -14.10
C TYR A 88 -8.49 -10.02 -14.67
N GLY A 89 -8.18 -11.00 -13.83
CA GLY A 89 -8.06 -12.40 -14.27
C GLY A 89 -9.36 -12.91 -14.89
N ASP A 90 -10.52 -12.55 -14.34
CA ASP A 90 -11.81 -13.00 -14.85
C ASP A 90 -12.24 -12.22 -16.10
N ILE A 91 -11.93 -10.92 -16.16
CA ILE A 91 -12.12 -10.10 -17.37
C ILE A 91 -11.35 -10.72 -18.55
N ILE A 92 -10.10 -11.11 -18.33
CA ILE A 92 -9.24 -11.69 -19.36
C ILE A 92 -9.77 -13.07 -19.81
N LYS A 93 -10.19 -13.92 -18.87
CA LYS A 93 -10.83 -15.21 -19.21
C LYS A 93 -12.07 -15.02 -20.08
N HIS A 94 -12.94 -14.09 -19.70
CA HIS A 94 -14.14 -13.77 -20.47
C HIS A 94 -13.77 -13.30 -21.89
N LYS A 95 -12.79 -12.40 -22.03
CA LYS A 95 -12.34 -11.89 -23.34
C LYS A 95 -11.71 -12.98 -24.22
N LYS A 96 -10.99 -13.96 -23.63
CA LYS A 96 -10.50 -15.13 -24.35
C LYS A 96 -11.65 -16.01 -24.85
N ALA A 97 -12.65 -16.27 -24.02
CA ALA A 97 -13.82 -17.08 -24.39
C ALA A 97 -14.65 -16.42 -25.51
N GLU A 98 -14.93 -15.12 -25.39
CA GLU A 98 -15.63 -14.32 -26.40
C GLU A 98 -14.91 -14.36 -27.76
N SER A 99 -13.57 -14.21 -27.75
CA SER A 99 -12.75 -14.34 -28.96
C SER A 99 -12.86 -15.70 -29.63
N ASN A 100 -12.85 -16.78 -28.83
CA ASN A 100 -12.94 -18.15 -29.35
C ASN A 100 -14.29 -18.43 -30.00
N VAL A 101 -15.38 -17.92 -29.43
CA VAL A 101 -16.73 -18.04 -30.00
C VAL A 101 -16.82 -17.29 -31.33
N LEU A 102 -16.33 -16.06 -31.39
CA LEU A 102 -16.32 -15.26 -32.63
C LEU A 102 -15.54 -16.00 -33.73
N LYS A 103 -14.34 -16.51 -33.44
CA LYS A 103 -13.52 -17.29 -34.39
C LYS A 103 -14.20 -18.55 -34.94
N ALA A 104 -15.14 -19.15 -34.20
CA ALA A 104 -15.85 -20.35 -34.62
C ALA A 104 -17.03 -20.06 -35.59
N THR A 105 -17.34 -18.80 -35.87
CA THR A 105 -18.46 -18.40 -36.74
C THR A 105 -18.06 -18.37 -38.22
N VAL A 106 -18.96 -18.82 -39.11
CA VAL A 106 -18.68 -19.08 -40.55
C VAL A 106 -18.50 -17.80 -41.41
N ASP A 107 -18.96 -16.63 -40.95
CA ASP A 107 -18.87 -15.37 -41.69
C ASP A 107 -17.55 -14.60 -41.41
N SER A 108 -16.51 -14.87 -42.20
CA SER A 108 -15.14 -14.40 -41.97
C SER A 108 -14.99 -12.86 -41.93
N ASN A 109 -15.69 -12.12 -42.80
CA ASN A 109 -15.57 -10.66 -42.89
C ASN A 109 -16.26 -9.96 -41.71
N ARG A 110 -17.44 -10.45 -41.30
CA ARG A 110 -18.15 -9.94 -40.13
C ARG A 110 -17.39 -10.26 -38.84
N THR A 111 -16.89 -11.49 -38.71
CA THR A 111 -16.11 -11.94 -37.56
C THR A 111 -14.83 -11.12 -37.36
N THR A 112 -14.13 -10.75 -38.45
CA THR A 112 -12.90 -9.94 -38.36
C THR A 112 -13.16 -8.57 -37.73
N ARG A 113 -14.20 -7.85 -38.18
CA ARG A 113 -14.56 -6.54 -37.60
C ARG A 113 -14.97 -6.63 -36.13
N GLN A 114 -15.76 -7.64 -35.77
CA GLN A 114 -16.20 -7.84 -34.37
C GLN A 114 -15.03 -8.16 -33.42
N LEU A 115 -14.04 -8.91 -33.91
CA LEU A 115 -12.80 -9.17 -33.16
C LEU A 115 -11.99 -7.89 -32.96
N GLU A 116 -11.86 -7.03 -33.98
CA GLU A 116 -11.17 -5.74 -33.89
C GLU A 116 -11.83 -4.79 -32.88
N GLU A 117 -13.16 -4.68 -32.91
CA GLU A 117 -13.93 -3.90 -31.93
C GLU A 117 -13.71 -4.41 -30.50
N THR A 118 -13.81 -5.74 -30.30
CA THR A 118 -13.58 -6.38 -28.99
C THR A 118 -12.17 -6.10 -28.44
N ILE A 119 -11.15 -6.11 -29.31
CA ILE A 119 -9.76 -5.79 -28.94
C ILE A 119 -9.64 -4.33 -28.53
N ASN A 120 -10.19 -3.42 -29.33
CA ASN A 120 -10.11 -1.98 -29.09
C ASN A 120 -10.78 -1.62 -27.77
N ASP A 121 -11.94 -2.21 -27.48
CA ASP A 121 -12.65 -1.98 -26.22
C ASP A 121 -11.87 -2.53 -25.03
N PHE A 122 -11.31 -3.74 -25.15
CA PHE A 122 -10.43 -4.30 -24.11
C PHE A 122 -9.20 -3.42 -23.87
N GLN A 123 -8.56 -2.92 -24.93
CA GLN A 123 -7.38 -2.05 -24.80
C GLN A 123 -7.72 -0.72 -24.12
N LYS A 124 -8.85 -0.09 -24.50
CA LYS A 124 -9.33 1.14 -23.87
C LYS A 124 -9.65 0.93 -22.39
N GLN A 125 -10.39 -0.14 -22.06
CA GLN A 125 -10.70 -0.50 -20.68
C GLN A 125 -9.42 -0.72 -19.87
N LYS A 126 -8.52 -1.56 -20.38
CA LYS A 126 -7.22 -1.85 -19.76
C LYS A 126 -6.41 -0.60 -19.49
N LEU A 127 -6.32 0.30 -20.46
CA LEU A 127 -5.58 1.55 -20.30
C LEU A 127 -6.18 2.45 -19.21
N SER A 128 -7.51 2.64 -19.25
CA SER A 128 -8.24 3.44 -18.26
C SER A 128 -8.05 2.88 -16.84
N ASP A 129 -8.18 1.57 -16.72
CA ASP A 129 -8.08 0.87 -15.44
C ASP A 129 -6.65 0.90 -14.90
N ILE A 130 -5.63 0.64 -15.74
CA ILE A 130 -4.22 0.77 -15.34
C ILE A 130 -3.92 2.19 -14.85
N LYS A 131 -4.38 3.21 -15.59
CA LYS A 131 -4.23 4.61 -15.16
C LYS A 131 -4.83 4.82 -13.78
N LYS A 132 -6.05 4.33 -13.54
CA LYS A 132 -6.71 4.41 -12.24
C LYS A 132 -5.92 3.70 -11.14
N PHE A 133 -5.46 2.46 -11.36
CA PHE A 133 -4.73 1.70 -10.34
C PHE A 133 -3.41 2.38 -9.95
N VAL A 134 -2.66 2.85 -10.94
CA VAL A 134 -1.39 3.54 -10.71
C VAL A 134 -1.63 4.86 -9.97
N SER A 135 -2.65 5.63 -10.37
CA SER A 135 -3.02 6.86 -9.66
C SER A 135 -3.43 6.60 -8.21
N GLU A 136 -4.28 5.60 -7.96
CA GLU A 136 -4.69 5.22 -6.59
C GLU A 136 -3.49 4.82 -5.74
N PHE A 137 -2.59 3.99 -6.27
CA PHE A 137 -1.36 3.60 -5.57
C PHE A 137 -0.52 4.82 -5.20
N ILE A 138 -0.24 5.70 -6.16
CA ILE A 138 0.55 6.93 -5.93
C ILE A 138 -0.12 7.81 -4.87
N THR A 139 -1.43 8.05 -4.97
CA THR A 139 -2.15 8.88 -4.01
C THR A 139 -2.12 8.29 -2.61
N ILE A 140 -2.31 6.97 -2.46
CA ILE A 140 -2.26 6.30 -1.16
C ILE A 140 -0.86 6.43 -0.54
N GLU A 141 0.20 6.18 -1.32
CA GLU A 141 1.58 6.31 -0.88
C GLU A 141 1.92 7.75 -0.48
N MET A 142 1.56 8.74 -1.32
CA MET A 142 1.80 10.15 -1.05
C MET A 142 1.13 10.61 0.25
N LEU A 143 -0.14 10.24 0.46
CA LEU A 143 -0.88 10.61 1.67
C LEU A 143 -0.23 10.03 2.93
N PHE A 144 0.18 8.77 2.88
CA PHE A 144 0.88 8.13 3.98
C PHE A 144 2.23 8.81 4.26
N HIS A 145 3.07 8.99 3.24
CA HIS A 145 4.39 9.57 3.40
C HIS A 145 4.35 11.03 3.88
N ALA A 146 3.41 11.83 3.38
CA ALA A 146 3.23 13.21 3.84
C ALA A 146 2.89 13.25 5.33
N LYS A 147 1.98 12.38 5.79
CA LYS A 147 1.58 12.32 7.19
C LYS A 147 2.69 11.80 8.09
N VAL A 148 3.42 10.79 7.64
CA VAL A 148 4.59 10.27 8.37
C VAL A 148 5.67 11.33 8.53
N LEU A 149 5.94 12.09 7.46
CA LEU A 149 6.91 13.19 7.51
C LEU A 149 6.49 14.27 8.51
N GLU A 150 5.22 14.67 8.51
CA GLU A 150 4.66 15.61 9.49
C GLU A 150 4.88 15.12 10.92
N ILE A 151 4.48 13.88 11.22
CA ILE A 151 4.58 13.31 12.58
C ILE A 151 6.05 13.19 13.01
N TYR A 152 6.93 12.64 12.16
CA TYR A 152 8.34 12.52 12.52
C TYR A 152 9.03 13.86 12.69
N SER A 153 8.64 14.89 11.94
CA SER A 153 9.19 16.24 12.12
C SER A 153 8.85 16.79 13.50
N THR A 154 7.60 16.64 13.95
CA THR A 154 7.18 17.04 15.31
C THR A 154 7.85 16.18 16.38
N ALA A 155 7.89 14.86 16.20
CA ALA A 155 8.53 13.96 17.15
C ALA A 155 10.03 14.27 17.32
N PHE A 156 10.73 14.57 16.23
CA PHE A 156 12.14 14.97 16.25
C PHE A 156 12.35 16.27 17.02
N GLN A 157 11.53 17.29 16.77
CA GLN A 157 11.60 18.55 17.53
C GLN A 157 11.34 18.34 19.03
N ASN A 158 10.36 17.51 19.38
CA ASN A 158 10.08 17.21 20.79
C ASN A 158 11.26 16.49 21.46
N TRP A 159 11.92 15.59 20.71
CA TRP A 159 13.06 14.83 21.22
C TRP A 159 14.31 15.70 21.43
N GLU A 160 14.62 16.58 20.49
CA GLU A 160 15.77 17.50 20.59
C GLU A 160 15.62 18.52 21.72
N ASN A 161 14.38 18.84 22.10
CA ASN A 161 14.09 19.78 23.19
C ASN A 161 13.99 19.11 24.57
N LEU A 162 14.36 17.84 24.70
CA LEU A 162 14.38 17.15 25.99
C LEU A 162 15.41 17.78 26.94
N ASP A 163 14.99 18.05 28.17
CA ASP A 163 15.82 18.66 29.20
C ASP A 163 16.56 17.57 30.00
N ILE A 164 17.75 17.21 29.53
CA ILE A 164 18.56 16.14 30.11
C ILE A 164 19.09 16.52 31.50
N GLU A 165 19.32 17.81 31.75
CA GLU A 165 19.92 18.29 33.01
C GLU A 165 19.02 17.99 34.21
N LYS A 166 17.70 18.08 34.05
CA LYS A 166 16.74 17.72 35.10
C LYS A 166 16.83 16.24 35.50
N ASP A 167 17.00 15.33 34.55
CA ASP A 167 17.11 13.90 34.86
C ASP A 167 18.45 13.57 35.56
N LEU A 168 19.52 14.32 35.26
CA LEU A 168 20.81 14.20 35.96
C LEU A 168 20.71 14.70 37.40
N GLN A 169 20.07 15.85 37.63
CA GLN A 169 19.86 16.40 38.97
C GLN A 169 19.03 15.47 39.87
N VAL A 170 18.02 14.78 39.32
CA VAL A 170 17.23 13.79 40.06
C VAL A 170 18.07 12.59 40.49
N SER A 171 19.04 12.18 39.68
CA SER A 171 19.91 11.05 39.99
C SER A 171 20.89 11.39 41.12
N GLU A 172 21.44 12.60 41.13
CA GLU A 172 22.32 13.11 42.19
C GLU A 172 21.62 13.25 43.56
N LEU A 173 20.29 13.42 43.58
CA LEU A 173 19.50 13.52 44.83
C LEU A 173 19.15 12.17 45.46
N LEU A 174 19.36 11.06 44.74
CA LEU A 174 19.06 9.70 45.19
C LEU A 174 20.30 8.91 45.61
N GLU A 175 21.51 9.46 45.42
CA GLU A 175 22.79 8.96 45.95
C GLU A 175 23.12 9.58 47.33
#